data_AF-A0A951Q557-F1
#
_entry.id   AF-A0A951Q557-F1
#
_cell.length_a   1.000
_cell.length_b   1.000
_cell.length_c   1.000
_cell.angle_alpha   90.00
_cell.angle_beta   90.00
_cell.angle_gamma   90.00
#
_symmetry.space_group_name_H-M   'P 1'
#
loop_
_entity.id
_entity.type
_entity.pdbx_description
1 polymer ?
#
loop_
_entity_poly.entity_id
_entity_poly.type
_entity_poly.pdbx_seq_one_letter_code
_entity_poly.pdbx_strand_id
1 'polypeptide(L)'
;MARLNNASKAAAETVAEKIAKGGKATTPQTSNVVQMPSLATDVKGNVAVNVPGLHTLTPDLIPASLPQFQQTDYRISDPLNPPENLPQATEAQFNSGMAIYEGAQRALKLTGAAFDTTREKFTVIGKQAKAIGAGIIAATEIEKVKGNFLDYQTQLEVTQQKGITFDVAQTKTVTDRNIAIHTKTDLAEKLKLAEIKSQESAAKTLLAQGKLNAFKQQLGKYLSNSK
;
A
#
# COMPACT_ATOMS: atom_id res chain seq x y z
N MET A 1 -22.67 16.52 -0.32
CA MET A 1 -21.91 16.04 -1.49
C MET A 1 -20.42 16.27 -1.23
N ALA A 2 -19.73 15.30 -0.62
CA ALA A 2 -18.30 15.45 -0.31
C ALA A 2 -17.48 15.28 -1.59
N ARG A 3 -16.72 16.30 -1.98
CA ARG A 3 -15.78 16.25 -3.11
C ARG A 3 -14.58 15.40 -2.69
N LEU A 4 -14.37 14.28 -3.38
CA LEU A 4 -13.23 13.40 -3.20
C LEU A 4 -11.93 14.18 -3.45
N ASN A 5 -10.99 14.09 -2.50
CA ASN A 5 -9.67 14.71 -2.60
C ASN A 5 -8.87 14.09 -3.75
N ASN A 6 -8.02 14.87 -4.43
CA ASN A 6 -7.23 14.42 -5.59
C ASN A 6 -6.37 13.18 -5.28
N ALA A 7 -5.93 13.01 -4.03
CA ALA A 7 -5.19 11.82 -3.57
C ALA A 7 -6.07 10.55 -3.58
N SER A 8 -7.35 10.66 -3.23
CA SER A 8 -8.32 9.55 -3.29
C SER A 8 -8.58 9.10 -4.72
N LYS A 9 -8.56 10.06 -5.66
CA LYS A 9 -8.76 9.81 -7.09
C LYS A 9 -7.54 9.12 -7.73
N ALA A 10 -6.33 9.55 -7.37
CA ALA A 10 -5.09 8.92 -7.83
C ALA A 10 -4.90 7.49 -7.30
N ALA A 11 -5.32 7.22 -6.06
CA ALA A 11 -5.31 5.88 -5.49
C ALA A 11 -6.35 4.95 -6.16
N ALA A 12 -7.52 5.48 -6.55
CA ALA A 12 -8.51 4.73 -7.28
C ALA A 12 -8.07 4.45 -8.73
N GLU A 13 -7.44 5.41 -9.39
CA GLU A 13 -6.92 5.26 -10.77
C GLU A 13 -5.77 4.23 -10.82
N THR A 14 -4.85 4.23 -9.87
CA THR A 14 -3.75 3.25 -9.81
C THR A 14 -4.23 1.82 -9.53
N VAL A 15 -5.28 1.64 -8.72
CA VAL A 15 -5.90 0.32 -8.50
C VAL A 15 -6.69 -0.13 -9.72
N ALA A 16 -7.42 0.78 -10.38
CA ALA A 16 -8.13 0.49 -11.61
C ALA A 16 -7.18 0.12 -12.77
N GLU A 17 -6.02 0.78 -12.88
CA GLU A 17 -5.01 0.45 -13.88
C GLU A 17 -4.37 -0.93 -13.64
N LYS A 18 -4.18 -1.31 -12.38
CA LYS A 18 -3.62 -2.62 -11.99
C LYS A 18 -4.59 -3.77 -12.27
N ILE A 19 -5.89 -3.52 -12.14
CA ILE A 19 -6.96 -4.46 -12.48
C ILE A 19 -7.14 -4.54 -14.01
N ALA A 20 -7.08 -3.41 -14.71
CA ALA A 20 -7.18 -3.37 -16.18
C ALA A 20 -5.98 -4.04 -16.88
N LYS A 21 -4.78 -3.96 -16.31
CA LYS A 21 -3.58 -4.65 -16.83
C LYS A 21 -3.50 -6.14 -16.47
N GLY A 22 -4.32 -6.62 -15.53
CA GLY A 22 -4.39 -8.04 -15.14
C GLY A 22 -5.29 -8.93 -16.01
N GLY A 23 -5.95 -8.35 -17.02
CA GLY A 23 -7.07 -8.97 -17.73
C GLY A 23 -6.80 -9.52 -19.14
N LYS A 24 -5.57 -9.87 -19.52
CA LYS A 24 -5.36 -10.72 -20.70
C LYS A 24 -5.32 -12.19 -20.27
N ALA A 25 -6.51 -12.74 -20.07
CA ALA A 25 -6.72 -14.18 -20.04
C ALA A 25 -6.41 -14.74 -21.44
N THR A 26 -5.17 -15.18 -21.65
CA THR A 26 -4.85 -16.12 -22.73
C THR A 26 -5.43 -17.47 -22.34
N THR A 27 -6.48 -17.85 -23.05
CA THR A 27 -6.99 -19.22 -23.16
C THR A 27 -5.81 -20.17 -23.33
N PRO A 28 -5.63 -21.23 -22.50
CA PRO A 28 -4.60 -22.21 -22.76
C PRO A 28 -5.04 -23.05 -23.95
N GLN A 29 -4.51 -22.72 -25.14
CA GLN A 29 -4.48 -23.69 -26.23
C GLN A 29 -3.61 -24.86 -25.77
N THR A 30 -4.23 -26.03 -25.64
CA THR A 30 -3.56 -27.32 -25.55
C THR A 30 -2.79 -27.56 -26.86
N SER A 31 -1.58 -27.04 -26.96
CA SER A 31 -0.55 -27.61 -27.83
C SER A 31 0.34 -28.47 -26.94
N ASN A 32 0.21 -29.80 -27.08
CA ASN A 32 1.21 -30.73 -26.61
C ASN A 32 2.47 -30.57 -27.48
N VAL A 33 3.22 -29.51 -27.21
CA VAL A 33 4.61 -29.39 -27.61
C VAL A 33 5.35 -29.11 -26.31
N VAL A 34 6.02 -30.14 -25.79
CA VAL A 34 6.99 -29.99 -24.73
C VAL A 34 8.14 -29.16 -25.31
N GLN A 35 8.06 -27.84 -25.19
CA GLN A 35 9.21 -26.98 -25.37
C GLN A 35 10.14 -27.27 -24.19
N MET A 36 11.14 -28.11 -24.44
CA MET A 36 12.34 -28.12 -23.60
C MET A 36 12.86 -26.68 -23.53
N PRO A 37 13.30 -26.21 -22.35
CA PRO A 37 13.96 -24.91 -22.28
C PRO A 37 15.15 -24.97 -23.22
N SER A 38 15.17 -24.13 -24.26
CA SER A 38 16.37 -23.95 -25.06
C SER A 38 17.44 -23.45 -24.10
N LEU A 39 18.46 -24.28 -23.83
CA LEU A 39 19.68 -23.75 -23.23
C LEU A 39 20.10 -22.59 -24.12
N ALA A 40 20.21 -21.40 -23.52
CA ALA A 40 20.77 -20.24 -24.19
C ALA A 40 22.17 -20.62 -24.71
N THR A 41 22.28 -20.92 -26.00
CA THR A 41 23.56 -20.90 -26.71
C THR A 41 23.92 -19.43 -26.96
N ASP A 42 24.26 -18.75 -25.87
CA ASP A 42 24.98 -17.48 -25.91
C ASP A 42 26.25 -17.64 -25.05
N VAL A 43 27.03 -18.66 -25.38
CA VAL A 43 28.42 -18.76 -24.91
C VAL A 43 29.27 -18.07 -25.96
N LYS A 44 29.40 -16.76 -25.82
CA LYS A 44 30.51 -16.02 -26.40
C LYS A 44 31.83 -16.61 -25.86
N GLY A 45 32.59 -17.23 -26.76
CA GLY A 45 34.02 -17.43 -26.65
C GLY A 45 34.48 -18.51 -25.66
N ASN A 46 35.03 -19.59 -26.20
CA ASN A 46 36.18 -20.34 -25.67
C ASN A 46 36.56 -20.07 -24.20
N VAL A 47 35.76 -20.56 -23.26
CA VAL A 47 36.24 -20.80 -21.89
C VAL A 47 36.43 -22.30 -21.78
N ALA A 48 37.68 -22.74 -21.92
CA ALA A 48 38.07 -24.11 -21.66
C ALA A 48 37.92 -24.37 -20.14
N VAL A 49 36.75 -24.85 -19.74
CA VAL A 49 36.53 -25.38 -18.39
C VAL A 49 37.16 -26.77 -18.35
N ASN A 50 38.48 -26.81 -18.20
CA ASN A 50 39.23 -28.06 -18.08
C ASN A 50 39.14 -28.55 -16.63
N VAL A 51 38.07 -29.28 -16.30
CA VAL A 51 37.98 -30.04 -15.04
C VAL A 51 38.72 -31.36 -15.27
N PRO A 52 39.80 -31.66 -14.53
CA PRO A 52 40.54 -32.91 -14.71
C PRO A 52 39.61 -34.12 -14.52
N GLY A 53 39.52 -34.97 -15.55
CA GLY A 53 38.67 -36.17 -15.56
C GLY A 53 37.27 -35.99 -16.17
N LEU A 54 36.84 -34.76 -16.50
CA LEU A 54 35.61 -34.51 -17.26
C LEU A 54 35.98 -34.08 -18.68
N HIS A 55 36.34 -35.06 -19.51
CA HIS A 55 36.46 -34.80 -20.95
C HIS A 55 35.07 -34.42 -21.46
N THR A 56 34.89 -33.15 -21.85
CA THR A 56 33.70 -32.70 -22.57
C THR A 56 33.66 -33.47 -23.89
N LEU A 57 32.90 -34.57 -23.93
CA LEU A 57 32.61 -35.30 -25.16
C LEU A 57 31.81 -34.36 -26.06
N THR A 58 32.49 -33.65 -26.96
CA THR A 58 31.82 -32.97 -28.06
C THR A 58 31.36 -34.03 -29.07
N PRO A 59 30.24 -33.81 -29.79
CA PRO A 59 29.73 -34.77 -30.77
C PRO A 59 30.79 -35.23 -31.79
N ASP A 60 31.74 -34.36 -32.11
CA ASP A 60 32.85 -34.66 -33.03
C ASP A 60 33.89 -35.64 -32.46
N LEU A 61 34.00 -35.75 -31.13
CA LEU A 61 34.92 -36.68 -30.45
C LEU A 61 34.32 -38.07 -30.26
N ILE A 62 33.00 -38.22 -30.38
CA ILE A 62 32.32 -39.51 -30.20
C ILE A 62 32.77 -40.54 -31.24
N PRO A 63 32.81 -40.26 -32.56
CA PRO A 63 33.26 -41.24 -33.55
C PRO A 63 34.72 -41.66 -33.38
N ALA A 64 35.58 -40.77 -32.91
CA ALA A 64 37.00 -41.06 -32.67
C ALA A 64 37.22 -41.89 -31.39
N SER A 65 36.31 -41.79 -30.42
CA SER A 65 36.32 -42.60 -29.19
C SER A 65 35.73 -43.99 -29.36
N LEU A 66 34.96 -44.22 -30.44
CA LEU A 66 34.40 -45.52 -30.75
C LEU A 66 35.43 -46.37 -31.49
N PRO A 67 35.57 -47.66 -31.14
CA PRO A 67 36.43 -48.56 -31.89
C PRO A 67 35.94 -48.62 -33.35
N GLN A 68 36.84 -48.39 -34.31
CA GLN A 68 36.48 -48.43 -35.71
C GLN A 68 36.26 -49.88 -36.14
N PHE A 69 35.04 -50.19 -36.58
CA PHE A 69 34.69 -51.50 -37.10
C PHE A 69 35.17 -51.63 -38.54
N GLN A 70 36.29 -52.31 -38.76
CA GLN A 70 36.74 -52.72 -40.08
C GLN A 70 36.03 -54.04 -40.45
N GLN A 71 35.33 -54.06 -41.58
CA GLN A 71 34.51 -55.21 -42.01
C GLN A 71 35.35 -56.47 -42.25
N THR A 72 36.65 -56.33 -42.51
CA THR A 72 37.61 -57.42 -42.70
C THR A 72 37.92 -58.18 -41.43
N ASP A 73 37.82 -57.54 -40.26
CA ASP A 73 38.30 -58.09 -38.98
C ASP A 73 37.29 -59.06 -38.35
N TYR A 74 36.06 -59.09 -38.87
CA TYR A 74 34.95 -59.93 -38.41
C TYR A 74 34.50 -60.95 -39.48
N ARG A 75 35.23 -61.05 -40.60
CA ARG A 75 34.88 -61.99 -41.68
C ARG A 75 35.34 -63.39 -41.32
N ILE A 76 34.39 -64.25 -40.96
CA ILE A 76 34.63 -65.67 -40.72
C ILE A 76 34.62 -66.40 -42.06
N SER A 77 35.81 -66.76 -42.57
CA SER A 77 35.96 -67.50 -43.81
C SER A 77 35.67 -69.00 -43.67
N ASP A 78 35.89 -69.58 -42.48
CA ASP A 78 35.53 -70.95 -42.12
C ASP A 78 34.81 -70.95 -40.75
N PRO A 79 33.51 -71.27 -40.69
CA PRO A 79 32.74 -71.27 -39.45
C PRO A 79 33.03 -72.45 -38.52
N LEU A 80 33.69 -73.52 -38.98
CA LEU A 80 34.12 -74.62 -38.10
C LEU A 80 35.48 -74.35 -37.45
N ASN A 81 36.34 -73.55 -38.08
CA ASN A 81 37.66 -73.14 -37.56
C ASN A 81 37.84 -71.61 -37.71
N PRO A 82 37.14 -70.82 -36.88
CA PRO A 82 37.33 -69.38 -36.91
C PRO A 82 38.79 -69.02 -36.61
N PRO A 83 39.41 -68.06 -37.32
CA PRO A 83 40.77 -67.63 -37.04
C PRO A 83 40.87 -67.06 -35.62
N GLU A 84 41.91 -67.44 -34.86
CA GLU A 84 42.19 -66.94 -33.50
C GLU A 84 42.35 -65.40 -33.43
N ASN A 85 42.52 -64.75 -34.58
CA ASN A 85 42.66 -63.30 -34.71
C ASN A 85 41.33 -62.55 -34.68
N LEU A 86 40.20 -63.23 -34.49
CA LEU A 86 38.93 -62.55 -34.20
C LEU A 86 39.11 -61.76 -32.90
N PRO A 87 38.84 -60.45 -32.89
CA PRO A 87 38.93 -59.65 -31.69
C PRO A 87 37.85 -60.10 -30.69
N GLN A 88 38.17 -61.09 -29.87
CA GLN A 88 37.37 -61.50 -28.73
C GLN A 88 37.77 -60.64 -27.54
N ALA A 89 36.79 -60.02 -26.89
CA ALA A 89 37.05 -59.30 -25.65
C ALA A 89 37.63 -60.30 -24.63
N THR A 90 38.81 -59.99 -24.11
CA THR A 90 39.38 -60.75 -23.00
C THR A 90 38.43 -60.70 -21.81
N GLU A 91 38.45 -61.71 -20.94
CA GLU A 91 37.61 -61.74 -19.74
C GLU A 91 37.78 -60.47 -18.88
N ALA A 92 39.01 -59.92 -18.84
CA ALA A 92 39.31 -58.66 -18.18
C ALA A 92 38.60 -57.45 -18.83
N GLN A 93 38.55 -57.38 -20.17
CA GLN A 93 37.84 -56.32 -20.89
C GLN A 93 36.32 -56.43 -20.71
N PHE A 94 35.78 -57.65 -20.71
CA PHE A 94 34.37 -57.89 -20.45
C PHE A 94 33.97 -57.46 -19.02
N ASN A 95 34.74 -57.90 -18.01
CA ASN A 95 34.49 -57.55 -16.61
C ASN A 95 34.62 -56.03 -16.37
N SER A 96 35.59 -55.37 -17.02
CA SER A 96 35.72 -53.92 -16.97
C SER A 96 34.53 -53.20 -17.60
N GLY A 97 34.06 -53.65 -18.77
CA GLY A 97 32.88 -53.11 -19.43
C GLY A 97 31.60 -53.26 -18.58
N MET A 98 31.43 -54.42 -17.93
CA MET A 98 30.31 -54.66 -17.02
C MET A 98 30.34 -53.72 -15.81
N ALA A 99 31.52 -53.52 -15.21
CA ALA A 99 31.69 -52.61 -14.08
C ALA A 99 31.35 -51.15 -14.43
N ILE A 100 31.75 -50.69 -15.62
CA ILE A 100 31.41 -49.35 -16.13
C ILE A 100 29.89 -49.24 -16.31
N TYR A 101 29.26 -50.25 -16.91
CA TYR A 101 27.82 -50.26 -17.16
C TYR A 101 27.01 -50.23 -15.85
N GLU A 102 27.37 -51.08 -14.88
CA GLU A 102 26.73 -51.06 -13.56
C GLU A 102 26.94 -49.73 -12.83
N GLY A 103 28.16 -49.18 -12.90
CA GLY A 103 28.48 -47.86 -12.35
C GLY A 103 27.61 -46.76 -12.94
N ALA A 104 27.44 -46.76 -14.27
CA ALA A 104 26.59 -45.81 -14.98
C ALA A 104 25.10 -45.96 -14.58
N GLN A 105 24.60 -47.19 -14.45
CA GLN A 105 23.23 -47.40 -13.98
C GLN A 105 23.00 -46.91 -12.54
N ARG A 106 23.96 -47.13 -11.63
CA ARG A 106 23.88 -46.63 -10.25
C ARG A 106 23.90 -45.10 -10.21
N ALA A 107 24.78 -44.48 -11.00
CA ALA A 107 24.85 -43.03 -11.12
C ALA A 107 23.52 -42.45 -11.62
N LEU A 108 22.93 -43.04 -12.67
CA LEU A 108 21.64 -42.60 -13.20
C LEU A 108 20.50 -42.69 -12.18
N LYS A 109 20.44 -43.79 -11.42
CA LYS A 109 19.45 -43.96 -10.34
C LYS A 109 19.64 -42.93 -9.22
N LEU A 110 20.88 -42.68 -8.81
CA LEU A 110 21.21 -41.68 -7.80
C LEU A 110 20.80 -40.27 -8.26
N THR A 111 21.10 -39.92 -9.51
CA THR A 111 20.71 -38.65 -10.11
C THR A 111 19.19 -38.50 -10.17
N GLY A 112 18.46 -39.55 -10.57
CA GLY A 112 16.99 -39.55 -10.55
C GLY A 112 16.43 -39.29 -9.15
N ALA A 113 16.91 -40.03 -8.13
CA ALA A 113 16.50 -39.83 -6.75
C ALA A 113 16.84 -38.43 -6.21
N ALA A 114 17.98 -37.86 -6.64
CA ALA A 114 18.35 -36.50 -6.29
C ALA A 114 17.41 -35.45 -6.92
N PHE A 115 16.98 -35.64 -8.16
CA PHE A 115 15.98 -34.79 -8.81
C PHE A 115 14.62 -34.86 -8.11
N ASP A 116 14.14 -36.06 -7.77
CA ASP A 116 12.88 -36.24 -7.04
C ASP A 116 12.93 -35.57 -5.66
N THR A 117 14.02 -35.76 -4.93
CA THR A 117 14.23 -35.11 -3.62
C THR A 117 14.26 -33.58 -3.75
N THR A 118 14.91 -33.06 -4.79
CA THR A 118 14.99 -31.62 -5.05
C THR A 118 13.63 -31.05 -5.42
N ARG A 119 12.84 -31.77 -6.22
CA ARG A 119 11.46 -31.39 -6.58
C ARG A 119 10.56 -31.30 -5.36
N GLU A 120 10.61 -32.28 -4.46
CA GLU A 120 9.85 -32.26 -3.22
C GLU A 120 10.27 -31.09 -2.31
N LYS A 121 11.58 -30.87 -2.14
CA LYS A 121 12.09 -29.70 -1.40
C LYS A 121 11.57 -28.38 -1.97
N PHE A 122 11.60 -28.21 -3.29
CA PHE A 122 11.10 -26.99 -3.93
C PHE A 122 9.59 -26.81 -3.70
N THR A 123 8.83 -27.90 -3.74
CA THR A 123 7.38 -27.89 -3.49
C THR A 123 7.07 -27.47 -2.04
N VAL A 124 7.80 -28.01 -1.07
CA VAL A 124 7.63 -27.66 0.36
C VAL A 124 8.01 -26.20 0.61
N ILE A 125 9.16 -25.75 0.10
CA ILE A 125 9.59 -24.35 0.22
C ILE A 125 8.58 -23.41 -0.44
N GLY A 126 8.05 -23.78 -1.61
CA GLY A 126 7.00 -23.01 -2.29
C GLY A 126 5.70 -22.90 -1.47
N LYS A 127 5.27 -23.98 -0.80
CA LYS A 127 4.12 -23.94 0.12
C LYS A 127 4.40 -23.05 1.34
N GLN A 128 5.59 -23.15 1.92
CA GLN A 128 6.00 -22.32 3.06
C GLN A 128 6.02 -20.84 2.68
N ALA A 129 6.61 -20.47 1.54
CA ALA A 129 6.64 -19.08 1.06
C ALA A 129 5.23 -18.51 0.85
N LYS A 130 4.30 -19.31 0.29
CA LYS A 130 2.89 -18.91 0.15
C LYS A 130 2.21 -18.72 1.50
N ALA A 131 2.46 -19.59 2.48
CA ALA A 131 1.90 -19.47 3.82
C ALA A 131 2.41 -18.22 4.54
N ILE A 132 3.72 -17.93 4.45
CA ILE A 132 4.31 -16.69 4.98
C ILE A 132 3.69 -15.46 4.31
N GLY A 133 3.58 -15.47 2.98
CA GLY A 133 2.95 -14.38 2.23
C GLY A 133 1.50 -14.13 2.65
N ALA A 134 0.71 -15.20 2.80
CA ALA A 134 -0.67 -15.10 3.30
C ALA A 134 -0.74 -14.54 4.73
N GLY A 135 0.19 -14.96 5.60
CA GLY A 135 0.29 -14.43 6.97
C GLY A 135 0.62 -12.94 7.01
N ILE A 136 1.53 -12.47 6.14
CA ILE A 136 1.86 -11.05 6.02
C ILE A 136 0.65 -10.24 5.55
N ILE A 137 -0.06 -10.71 4.51
CA ILE A 137 -1.26 -10.04 4.00
C ILE A 137 -2.33 -9.93 5.10
N ALA A 138 -2.60 -11.03 5.80
CA ALA A 138 -3.58 -11.04 6.90
C ALA A 138 -3.17 -10.08 8.04
N ALA A 139 -1.89 -10.04 8.41
CA ALA A 139 -1.40 -9.11 9.43
C ALA A 139 -1.57 -7.65 8.99
N THR A 140 -1.25 -7.31 7.74
CA THR A 140 -1.44 -5.97 7.19
C THR A 140 -2.92 -5.56 7.15
N GLU A 141 -3.82 -6.49 6.83
CA GLU A 141 -5.26 -6.22 6.86
C GLU A 141 -5.75 -5.91 8.27
N ILE A 142 -5.30 -6.66 9.28
CA ILE A 142 -5.62 -6.41 10.69
C ILE A 142 -5.11 -5.04 11.13
N GLU A 143 -3.87 -4.68 10.78
CA GLU A 143 -3.31 -3.37 11.10
C GLU A 143 -4.10 -2.24 10.44
N LYS A 144 -4.54 -2.41 9.19
CA LYS A 144 -5.39 -1.44 8.50
C LYS A 144 -6.73 -1.26 9.20
N VAL A 145 -7.39 -2.36 9.60
CA VAL A 145 -8.67 -2.29 10.34
C VAL A 145 -8.47 -1.57 11.67
N LYS A 146 -7.39 -1.87 12.40
CA LYS A 146 -7.05 -1.18 13.66
C LYS A 146 -6.81 0.31 13.44
N GLY A 147 -6.07 0.70 12.39
CA GLY A 147 -5.85 2.10 12.03
C GLY A 147 -7.16 2.84 11.77
N ASN A 148 -8.03 2.27 10.91
CA ASN A 148 -9.34 2.84 10.60
C ASN A 148 -10.23 3.02 11.86
N PHE A 149 -10.15 2.07 12.80
CA PHE A 149 -10.92 2.14 14.05
C PHE A 149 -10.44 3.29 14.96
N LEU A 150 -9.12 3.47 15.10
CA LEU A 150 -8.55 4.57 15.88
C LEU A 150 -8.85 5.93 15.25
N ASP A 151 -8.78 6.02 13.92
CA ASP A 151 -9.17 7.23 13.19
C ASP A 151 -10.66 7.56 13.39
N TYR A 152 -11.53 6.56 13.36
CA TYR A 152 -12.95 6.74 13.62
C TYR A 152 -13.22 7.23 15.06
N GLN A 153 -12.57 6.63 16.07
CA GLN A 153 -12.69 7.12 17.45
C GLN A 153 -12.24 8.57 17.59
N THR A 154 -11.11 8.91 16.98
CA THR A 154 -10.58 10.28 17.00
C THR A 154 -11.57 11.25 16.34
N GLN A 155 -12.14 10.89 15.19
CA GLN A 155 -13.16 11.72 14.53
C GLN A 155 -14.42 11.89 15.37
N LEU A 156 -14.82 10.85 16.11
CA LEU A 156 -15.98 10.89 17.00
C LEU A 156 -15.73 11.85 18.18
N GLU A 157 -14.56 11.78 18.82
CA GLU A 157 -14.16 12.73 19.88
C GLU A 157 -14.10 14.17 19.36
N VAL A 158 -13.47 14.41 18.21
CA VAL A 158 -13.41 15.73 17.57
C VAL A 158 -14.80 16.26 17.27
N THR A 159 -15.72 15.40 16.83
CA THR A 159 -17.10 15.79 16.53
C THR A 159 -17.86 16.15 17.81
N GLN A 160 -17.68 15.39 18.88
CA GLN A 160 -18.26 15.72 20.19
C GLN A 160 -17.75 17.05 20.73
N GLN A 161 -16.44 17.30 20.66
CA GLN A 161 -15.85 18.58 21.08
C GLN A 161 -16.38 19.77 20.27
N LYS A 162 -16.57 19.60 18.95
CA LYS A 162 -17.21 20.61 18.09
C LYS A 162 -18.66 20.87 18.50
N GLY A 163 -19.42 19.83 18.84
CA GLY A 163 -20.79 19.94 19.35
C GLY A 163 -20.84 20.76 20.64
N ILE A 164 -20.01 20.44 21.62
CA ILE A 164 -19.92 21.20 22.89
C ILE A 164 -19.56 22.66 22.63
N THR A 165 -18.58 22.91 21.75
CA THR A 165 -18.16 24.27 21.40
C THR A 165 -19.29 25.07 20.75
N PHE A 166 -20.07 24.42 19.88
CA PHE A 166 -21.24 25.02 19.24
C PHE A 166 -22.32 25.37 20.25
N ASP A 167 -22.64 24.46 21.18
CA ASP A 167 -23.66 24.68 22.22
C ASP A 167 -23.27 25.83 23.15
N VAL A 168 -22.00 25.92 23.53
CA VAL A 168 -21.47 27.04 24.33
C VAL A 168 -21.58 28.36 23.56
N ALA A 169 -21.22 28.37 22.28
CA ALA A 169 -21.32 29.57 21.45
C ALA A 169 -22.77 30.03 21.24
N GLN A 170 -23.70 29.08 21.06
CA GLN A 170 -25.13 29.37 20.97
C GLN A 170 -25.66 29.95 22.29
N THR A 171 -25.32 29.33 23.42
CA THR A 171 -25.74 29.79 24.74
C THR A 171 -25.22 31.20 25.03
N LYS A 172 -23.94 31.46 24.69
CA LYS A 172 -23.36 32.80 24.82
C LYS A 172 -24.09 33.82 23.95
N THR A 173 -24.38 33.50 22.70
CA THR A 173 -25.11 34.38 21.78
C THR A 173 -26.51 34.71 22.29
N VAL A 174 -27.25 33.72 22.80
CA VAL A 174 -28.58 33.93 23.39
C VAL A 174 -28.48 34.83 24.63
N THR A 175 -27.49 34.57 25.48
CA THR A 175 -27.25 35.36 26.70
C THR A 175 -26.91 36.81 26.36
N ASP A 176 -25.97 37.04 25.43
CA ASP A 176 -25.57 38.38 24.97
C ASP A 176 -26.76 39.14 24.37
N ARG A 177 -27.62 38.44 23.61
CA ARG A 177 -28.85 39.03 23.05
C ARG A 177 -29.83 39.45 24.14
N ASN A 178 -30.01 38.64 25.18
CA ASN A 178 -30.89 38.96 26.30
C ASN A 178 -30.35 40.16 27.09
N ILE A 179 -29.05 40.19 27.40
CA ILE A 179 -28.40 41.32 28.07
C ILE A 179 -28.52 42.61 27.25
N ALA A 180 -28.35 42.53 25.92
CA ALA A 180 -28.51 43.67 25.02
C ALA A 180 -29.92 44.28 25.05
N ILE A 181 -30.96 43.46 25.27
CA ILE A 181 -32.34 43.95 25.42
C ILE A 181 -32.48 44.70 26.74
N HIS A 182 -32.05 44.11 27.86
CA HIS A 182 -32.13 44.75 29.18
C HIS A 182 -31.35 46.07 29.23
N THR A 183 -30.14 46.10 28.68
CA THR A 183 -29.32 47.32 28.63
C THR A 183 -29.96 48.44 27.80
N LYS A 184 -30.70 48.12 26.73
CA LYS A 184 -31.48 49.13 25.98
C LYS A 184 -32.63 49.68 26.82
N THR A 185 -33.32 48.83 27.56
CA THR A 185 -34.40 49.24 28.47
C THR A 185 -33.86 50.16 29.57
N ASP A 186 -32.75 49.80 30.21
CA ASP A 186 -32.07 50.62 31.22
C ASP A 186 -31.64 51.99 30.66
N LEU A 187 -31.13 52.03 29.42
CA LEU A 187 -30.74 53.28 28.75
C LEU A 187 -31.96 54.17 28.48
N ALA A 188 -33.08 53.58 28.05
CA ALA A 188 -34.32 54.31 27.84
C ALA A 188 -34.90 54.86 29.15
N GLU A 189 -34.83 54.11 30.24
CA GLU A 189 -35.26 54.58 31.57
C GLU A 189 -34.38 55.73 32.07
N LYS A 190 -33.05 55.63 31.92
CA LYS A 190 -32.13 56.72 32.27
C LYS A 190 -32.38 57.98 31.46
N LEU A 191 -32.67 57.83 30.16
CA LEU A 191 -33.01 58.95 29.29
C LEU A 191 -34.30 59.64 29.77
N LYS A 192 -35.36 58.86 30.05
CA LYS A 192 -36.63 59.38 30.56
C LYS A 192 -36.47 60.12 31.90
N LEU A 193 -35.63 59.60 32.80
CA LEU A 193 -35.34 60.24 34.08
C LEU A 193 -34.57 61.56 33.90
N ALA A 194 -33.64 61.61 32.94
CA ALA A 194 -32.94 62.84 32.58
C ALA A 194 -33.87 63.89 31.95
N GLU A 195 -34.81 63.48 31.10
CA GLU A 195 -35.85 64.36 30.54
C GLU A 195 -36.75 64.94 31.64
N ILE A 196 -37.25 64.11 32.56
CA ILE A 196 -38.06 64.56 33.71
C ILE A 196 -37.28 65.59 34.53
N LYS A 197 -36.00 65.32 34.83
CA LYS A 197 -35.15 66.23 35.60
C LYS A 197 -34.91 67.55 34.87
N SER A 198 -34.75 67.51 33.55
CA SER A 198 -34.63 68.71 32.71
C SER A 198 -35.90 69.55 32.73
N GLN A 199 -37.07 68.91 32.58
CA GLN A 199 -38.37 69.57 32.67
C GLN A 199 -38.62 70.17 34.06
N GLU A 200 -38.26 69.46 35.12
CA GLU A 200 -38.36 69.95 36.50
C GLU A 200 -37.47 71.18 36.72
N SER A 201 -36.24 71.16 36.17
CA SER A 201 -35.35 72.31 36.20
C SER A 201 -35.91 73.50 35.43
N ALA A 202 -36.48 73.27 34.24
CA ALA A 202 -37.12 74.32 33.45
C ALA A 202 -38.32 74.93 34.20
N ALA A 203 -39.16 74.10 34.81
CA ALA A 203 -40.29 74.55 35.63
C ALA A 203 -39.83 75.36 36.86
N LYS A 204 -38.77 74.93 37.56
CA LYS A 204 -38.17 75.68 38.67
C LYS A 204 -37.63 77.03 38.21
N THR A 205 -36.95 77.10 37.07
CA THR A 205 -36.48 78.35 36.49
C THR A 205 -37.64 79.27 36.13
N LEU A 206 -38.71 78.73 35.55
CA LEU A 206 -39.91 79.49 35.19
C LEU A 206 -40.62 80.04 36.43
N LEU A 207 -40.73 79.24 37.50
CA LEU A 207 -41.23 79.71 38.80
C LEU A 207 -40.33 80.78 39.42
N ALA A 208 -39.01 80.63 39.36
CA ALA A 208 -38.06 81.62 39.85
C ALA A 208 -38.16 82.93 39.06
N GLN A 209 -38.31 82.87 37.73
CA GLN A 209 -38.57 84.03 36.88
C GLN A 209 -39.91 84.69 37.21
N GLY A 210 -40.96 83.90 37.45
CA GLY A 210 -42.25 84.40 37.91
C GLY A 210 -42.15 85.16 39.23
N LYS A 211 -41.43 84.62 40.22
CA LYS A 211 -41.14 85.29 41.50
C LYS A 211 -40.32 86.58 41.30
N LEU A 212 -39.32 86.55 40.43
CA LEU A 212 -38.51 87.73 40.11
C LEU A 212 -39.35 88.84 39.47
N ASN A 213 -40.23 88.49 38.53
CA ASN A 213 -41.14 89.45 37.89
C ASN A 213 -42.12 90.05 38.89
N ALA A 214 -42.70 89.22 39.78
CA ALA A 214 -43.57 89.71 40.85
C ALA A 214 -42.83 90.67 41.80
N PHE A 215 -41.59 90.35 42.17
CA PHE A 215 -40.74 91.23 42.99
C PHE A 215 -40.43 92.57 42.31
N LYS A 216 -40.09 92.55 41.01
CA LYS A 216 -39.88 93.79 40.22
C LYS A 216 -41.13 94.66 40.17
N GLN A 217 -42.31 94.07 40.02
CA GLN A 217 -43.58 94.81 40.05
C GLN A 217 -43.84 95.44 41.42
N GLN A 218 -43.49 94.75 42.53
CA GLN A 218 -43.58 95.34 43.86
C GLN A 218 -42.64 96.54 44.00
N LEU A 219 -41.37 96.43 43.60
CA LEU A 219 -40.43 97.56 43.65
C LEU A 219 -40.89 98.77 42.81
N GLY A 220 -41.43 98.54 41.62
CA GLY A 220 -41.98 99.62 40.78
C GLY A 220 -43.14 100.37 41.43
N LYS A 221 -44.00 99.68 42.18
CA LYS A 221 -45.09 100.30 42.97
C LYS A 221 -44.56 101.05 44.21
N TYR A 222 -43.50 100.56 44.84
CA TYR A 222 -42.85 101.28 45.95
C TYR A 222 -42.18 102.58 45.50
N LEU A 223 -41.56 102.59 44.31
CA LEU A 223 -40.94 103.80 43.74
C LEU A 223 -41.97 104.85 43.26
N SER A 224 -43.17 104.44 42.82
CA SER A 224 -44.21 105.41 42.44
C SER A 224 -44.91 106.08 43.62
N ASN A 225 -44.84 105.49 44.82
CA ASN A 225 -45.43 106.02 46.05
C ASN A 225 -44.45 106.84 46.90
N SER A 226 -43.25 107.13 46.39
CA SER A 226 -42.20 107.91 47.06
C SER A 226 -42.04 109.34 46.47
N LYS A 227 -43.14 109.95 46.05
CA LYS A 227 -43.22 111.39 45.72
C LYS A 227 -44.28 112.05 46.58
#